data_AF-A0A140DV32-F1
#
_entry.id   AF-A0A140DV32-F1
#
_cell.length_a   1.000
_cell.length_b   1.000
_cell.length_c   1.000
_cell.angle_alpha   90.00
_cell.angle_beta   90.00
_cell.angle_gamma   90.00
#
_symmetry.space_group_name_H-M   'P 1'
#
loop_
_entity.id
_entity.type
_entity.pdbx_description
1 polymer ?
#
loop_
_entity_poly.entity_id
_entity_poly.type
_entity_poly.pdbx_seq_one_letter_code
_entity_poly.pdbx_strand_id
1 'polypeptide(L)' 'MKKKKKPGLFPFSAEFRKQGSITYNSQPVDLWISRKTGELGFSIRDKAVQDPDLYTDILSYLQSANHDS' A
#
# COMPACT_ATOMS: atom_id res chain seq x y z
N MET A 1 20.72 28.31 5.89
CA MET A 1 20.75 26.83 5.80
C MET A 1 19.40 26.32 5.30
N LYS A 2 19.33 25.76 4.09
CA LYS A 2 18.10 25.13 3.57
C LYS A 2 17.89 23.80 4.32
N LYS A 3 16.90 23.74 5.22
CA LYS A 3 16.44 22.48 5.84
C LYS A 3 15.94 21.57 4.72
N LYS A 4 16.79 20.65 4.23
CA LYS A 4 16.35 19.56 3.36
C LYS A 4 15.37 18.74 4.19
N LYS A 5 14.07 18.83 3.91
CA LYS A 5 13.08 17.86 4.40
C LYS A 5 13.67 16.49 4.06
N LYS A 6 14.01 15.70 5.08
CA LYS A 6 14.29 14.27 4.87
C LYS A 6 13.11 13.77 4.02
N PRO A 7 13.34 13.11 2.88
CA PRO A 7 12.24 12.45 2.18
C PRO A 7 11.56 11.60 3.26
N GLY A 8 10.28 11.88 3.50
CA GLY A 8 9.51 11.14 4.51
C GLY A 8 9.75 9.67 4.26
N LEU A 9 10.05 8.92 5.33
CA LEU A 9 10.30 7.49 5.27
C LEU A 9 9.19 6.89 4.41
N PHE A 10 9.51 6.61 3.15
CA PHE A 10 8.53 6.10 2.23
C PHE A 10 8.17 4.72 2.75
N PRO A 11 6.88 4.35 2.81
CA PRO A 11 6.45 3.23 3.62
C PRO A 11 7.01 1.88 3.19
N PHE A 12 7.59 1.81 1.99
CA PHE A 12 8.20 0.61 1.44
C PHE A 12 9.64 0.86 0.98
N SER A 13 10.46 -0.19 1.01
CA SER A 13 11.80 -0.18 0.44
C SER A 13 11.75 0.05 -1.08
N ALA A 14 12.90 0.39 -1.68
CA ALA A 14 13.02 0.59 -3.13
C ALA A 14 12.63 -0.65 -3.98
N GLU A 15 12.42 -1.80 -3.34
CA GLU A 15 12.01 -3.06 -3.97
C GLU A 15 10.52 -3.10 -4.30
N PHE A 16 9.71 -2.25 -3.65
CA PHE A 16 8.28 -2.16 -3.91
C PHE A 16 7.98 -1.15 -5.02
N ARG A 17 7.15 -1.57 -5.97
CA ARG A 17 6.62 -0.70 -7.03
C ARG A 17 5.15 -0.44 -6.78
N LYS A 18 4.74 0.82 -6.85
CA LYS A 18 3.32 1.19 -6.85
C LYS A 18 2.66 0.61 -8.10
N GLN A 19 1.60 -0.16 -7.91
CA GLN A 19 0.80 -0.73 -8.99
C GLN A 19 -0.45 0.10 -9.27
N GLY A 20 -1.08 0.64 -8.23
CA GLY A 20 -2.32 1.38 -8.37
C GLY A 20 -2.81 1.96 -7.06
N SER A 21 -4.05 2.43 -7.08
CA SER A 21 -4.76 2.95 -5.91
C SER A 21 -6.21 2.48 -6.00
N ILE A 22 -6.74 2.00 -4.88
CA ILE A 22 -8.15 1.61 -4.74
C ILE A 22 -8.82 2.52 -3.71
N THR A 23 -10.14 2.60 -3.77
CA THR A 23 -10.91 3.22 -2.68
C THR A 23 -11.38 2.13 -1.73
N TYR A 24 -10.96 2.19 -0.48
CA TYR A 24 -11.40 1.29 0.58
C TYR A 24 -11.81 2.13 1.80
N ASN A 25 -13.00 1.86 2.34
CA ASN A 25 -13.61 2.65 3.42
C ASN A 25 -13.57 4.17 3.19
N SER A 26 -13.91 4.61 1.97
CA SER A 26 -13.89 6.02 1.54
C SER A 26 -12.51 6.69 1.61
N GLN A 27 -11.42 5.91 1.67
CA GLN A 27 -10.05 6.40 1.65
C GLN A 27 -9.26 5.75 0.52
N PRO A 28 -8.35 6.49 -0.12
CA PRO A 28 -7.44 5.91 -1.10
C PRO A 28 -6.42 5.01 -0.39
N VAL A 29 -6.37 3.75 -0.80
CA VAL A 29 -5.35 2.78 -0.43
C VAL A 29 -4.47 2.53 -1.64
N ASP A 30 -3.20 2.83 -1.52
CA ASP A 30 -2.22 2.54 -2.56
C ASP A 30 -1.74 1.10 -2.49
N LEU A 31 -1.70 0.46 -3.65
CA LEU A 31 -1.23 -0.91 -3.84
C LEU A 31 0.23 -0.92 -4.27
N TRP A 32 1.02 -1.72 -3.57
CA TRP A 32 2.44 -1.91 -3.82
C TRP A 32 2.73 -3.39 -4.03
N ILE A 33 3.63 -3.71 -4.95
CA ILE A 33 4.12 -5.08 -5.16
C ILE A 33 5.63 -5.09 -5.06
N SER A 34 6.18 -5.96 -4.22
CA SER A 34 7.60 -6.27 -4.17
C SER A 34 8.03 -6.93 -5.47
N ARG A 35 8.99 -6.35 -6.17
CA ARG A 35 9.51 -6.91 -7.43
C ARG A 35 10.33 -8.19 -7.22
N LYS A 36 10.79 -8.43 -5.99
CA LYS A 36 11.67 -9.55 -5.64
C LYS A 36 10.89 -10.75 -5.12
N THR A 37 9.90 -10.51 -4.27
CA THR A 37 9.12 -11.55 -3.59
C THR A 37 7.71 -11.71 -4.15
N GLY A 38 7.21 -10.71 -4.90
CA GLY A 38 5.81 -10.66 -5.34
C GLY A 38 4.84 -10.28 -4.21
N GLU A 39 5.33 -10.00 -3.01
CA GLU A 39 4.50 -9.64 -1.87
C GLU A 39 3.75 -8.32 -2.10
N LEU A 40 2.48 -8.32 -1.68
CA LEU A 40 1.64 -7.13 -1.68
C LEU A 40 1.96 -6.27 -0.46
N GLY A 41 1.88 -4.96 -0.66
CA GLY A 41 1.95 -3.97 0.39
C GLY A 41 0.85 -2.95 0.18
N PHE A 42 0.30 -2.44 1.28
CA PHE A 42 -0.72 -1.39 1.24
C PHE A 42 -0.22 -0.15 1.96
N SER A 43 -0.52 1.03 1.42
CA SER A 43 -0.31 2.28 2.15
C SER A 43 -1.51 3.21 2.11
N ILE A 44 -1.74 3.90 3.22
CA ILE A 44 -2.77 4.91 3.37
C ILE A 44 -2.09 6.23 3.76
N ARG A 45 -2.31 7.29 2.97
CA ARG A 45 -1.72 8.63 3.22
C ARG A 45 -0.19 8.56 3.44
N ASP A 46 0.51 7.87 2.55
CA ASP A 46 1.96 7.65 2.58
C ASP A 46 2.48 6.89 3.83
N LYS A 47 1.63 6.12 4.51
CA LYS A 47 2.02 5.23 5.62
C LYS A 47 1.71 3.77 5.29
N ALA A 48 2.65 2.87 5.58
CA ALA A 48 2.47 1.44 5.40
C ALA A 48 1.36 0.98 6.35
N VAL A 49 0.45 0.16 5.84
CA VAL A 49 -0.46 -0.60 6.68
C VAL A 49 0.37 -1.67 7.39
N GLN A 50 0.62 -1.47 8.69
CA GLN A 50 1.31 -2.44 9.55
C GLN A 50 0.33 -3.22 10.45
N ASP A 51 -0.92 -2.75 10.52
CA ASP A 51 -1.97 -3.40 11.26
C ASP A 51 -2.42 -4.67 10.52
N PRO A 52 -2.30 -5.87 11.14
CA PRO A 52 -2.55 -7.13 10.46
C PRO A 52 -4.03 -7.35 10.13
N ASP A 53 -4.94 -6.84 10.95
CA ASP A 53 -6.38 -6.93 10.73
C ASP A 53 -6.78 -6.08 9.51
N LEU A 54 -6.35 -4.81 9.46
CA LEU A 54 -6.58 -3.93 8.33
C LEU A 54 -5.91 -4.44 7.04
N TYR A 55 -4.70 -4.99 7.15
CA TYR A 55 -4.02 -5.59 6.00
C TYR A 55 -4.85 -6.74 5.43
N THR A 56 -5.35 -7.63 6.30
CA THR A 56 -6.17 -8.77 5.90
C THR A 56 -7.49 -8.32 5.29
N ASP A 57 -8.15 -7.32 5.88
CA ASP A 57 -9.44 -6.83 5.39
C ASP A 57 -9.32 -6.18 4.00
N ILE A 58 -8.27 -5.37 3.76
CA ILE A 58 -7.98 -4.81 2.43
C ILE A 58 -7.69 -5.93 1.41
N LEU A 59 -6.94 -6.95 1.82
CA LEU A 59 -6.63 -8.09 0.96
C LEU A 59 -7.90 -8.89 0.60
N SER A 60 -8.77 -9.16 1.57
CA SER A 60 -10.06 -9.81 1.34
C SER A 60 -10.96 -8.99 0.43
N TYR A 61 -11.03 -7.67 0.63
CA TYR A 61 -11.75 -6.76 -0.27
C TYR A 61 -11.28 -6.88 -1.72
N LEU A 62 -9.95 -6.87 -1.95
CA LEU A 62 -9.37 -7.04 -3.28
C LEU A 62 -9.70 -8.40 -3.91
N GLN A 63 -9.66 -9.47 -3.12
CA GLN A 63 -10.00 -10.82 -3.59
C GLN A 63 -11.47 -10.92 -4.00
N SER A 64 -12.38 -10.37 -3.20
CA SER A 64 -13.81 -10.33 -3.52
C SER A 64 -14.07 -9.49 -4.78
N ALA A 65 -13.43 -8.34 -4.92
CA ALA A 65 -13.59 -7.48 -6.11
C ALA A 65 -13.12 -8.15 -7.41
N ASN A 66 -12.11 -9.04 -7.34
CA ASN A 66 -11.64 -9.79 -8.50
C ASN A 66 -12.50 -11.02 -8.84
N HIS A 67 -13.28 -11.55 -7.90
CA HIS A 67 -14.15 -12.71 -8.12
C HIS A 67 -15.49 -12.37 -8.79
N ASP A 68 -15.92 -11.12 -8.71
CA ASP A 68 -17.18 -10.63 -9.29
C ASP A 68 -17.04 -10.20 -10.77
N SER A 69 -15.89 -10.46 -11.43
CA SER A 69 -15.62 -10.11 -12.84
C SER A 69 -15.58 -11.30 -13.79
#